data_AF-A0AAV8YVJ4-F1
#
_entry.id   AF-A0AAV8YVJ4-F1
#
_cell.length_a   1.000
_cell.length_b   1.000
_cell.length_c   1.000
_cell.angle_alpha   90.00
_cell.angle_beta   90.00
_cell.angle_gamma   90.00
#
_symmetry.space_group_name_H-M   'P 1'
#
loop_
_entity.id
_entity.type
_entity.pdbx_description
1 polymer ?
#
loop_
_entity_poly.entity_id
_entity_poly.type
_entity_poly.pdbx_seq_one_letter_code
_entity_poly.pdbx_strand_id
1 'polypeptide(L)'
;MRNKYVLRVILLIAVSACTPARCARILGVFPFAARSHYILGNALMRGLAEAGHDVTMISPHEEKNPPQNGSYRDVVLTGFVEDFNDLLKEFNLFEQKQQTIFF
;
A
#
# COMPACT_ATOMS: atom_id res chain seq x y z
N MET A 1 9.92 -13.58 49.59
CA MET A 1 10.65 -14.01 48.37
C MET A 1 9.87 -13.85 47.06
N ARG A 2 8.54 -13.61 47.08
CA ARG A 2 7.67 -13.50 45.90
C ARG A 2 7.79 -12.17 45.11
N ASN A 3 8.13 -11.07 45.79
CA ASN A 3 8.20 -9.72 45.19
C ASN A 3 9.33 -9.52 44.16
N LYS A 4 10.43 -10.26 44.30
CA LYS A 4 11.61 -10.11 43.43
C LYS A 4 11.30 -10.55 41.99
N TYR A 5 10.43 -11.53 41.83
CA TYR A 5 10.00 -12.05 40.52
C TYR A 5 8.99 -11.11 39.87
N VAL A 6 8.04 -10.57 40.65
CA VAL A 6 7.07 -9.58 40.16
C VAL A 6 7.79 -8.33 39.66
N LEU A 7 8.78 -7.82 40.40
CA LEU A 7 9.59 -6.67 39.98
C LEU A 7 10.37 -6.95 38.69
N ARG A 8 10.93 -8.16 38.54
CA ARG A 8 11.64 -8.58 37.31
C ARG A 8 10.70 -8.70 36.11
N VAL A 9 9.47 -9.20 36.30
CA VAL A 9 8.46 -9.29 35.23
C VAL A 9 8.00 -7.90 34.79
N ILE A 10 7.76 -6.99 35.73
CA ILE A 10 7.40 -5.60 35.42
C ILE A 10 8.54 -4.91 34.64
N LEU A 11 9.79 -5.14 35.04
CA LEU A 11 10.96 -4.59 34.36
C LEU A 11 11.10 -5.11 32.93
N LEU A 12 10.86 -6.41 32.70
CA LEU A 12 10.87 -7.01 31.36
C LEU A 12 9.78 -6.42 30.45
N ILE A 13 8.56 -6.23 30.96
CA ILE A 13 7.46 -5.62 30.21
C ILE A 13 7.78 -4.16 29.87
N ALA A 14 8.32 -3.40 30.81
CA ALA A 14 8.71 -2.00 30.61
C ALA A 14 9.81 -1.85 29.55
N VAL A 15 10.81 -2.74 29.54
CA VAL A 15 11.88 -2.74 28.53
C VAL A 15 11.34 -3.07 27.14
N SER A 16 10.47 -4.08 27.01
CA SER A 16 9.85 -4.41 25.72
C SER A 16 8.97 -3.28 25.19
N ALA A 17 8.22 -2.59 26.07
CA ALA A 17 7.35 -1.48 25.69
C ALA A 17 8.12 -0.20 25.31
N CYS A 18 9.36 -0.03 25.81
CA CYS A 18 10.19 1.14 25.51
C CYS A 18 10.99 1.04 24.21
N THR A 19 11.03 -0.13 23.56
CA THR A 19 11.67 -0.22 22.24
C THR A 19 10.75 0.38 21.19
N PRO A 20 11.18 1.43 20.43
CA PRO A 20 10.40 1.91 19.31
C PRO A 20 10.30 0.79 18.28
N ALA A 21 9.12 0.16 18.18
CA ALA A 21 8.84 -0.80 17.14
C ALA A 21 9.01 -0.09 15.79
N ARG A 22 10.06 -0.45 15.05
CA ARG A 22 10.33 0.14 13.74
C ARG A 22 9.34 -0.44 12.74
N CYS A 23 8.24 0.26 12.52
CA CYS A 23 7.32 -0.08 11.45
C CYS A 23 7.99 0.15 10.08
N ALA A 24 7.81 -0.80 9.16
CA ALA A 24 8.29 -0.63 7.79
C ALA A 24 7.66 0.61 7.12
N ARG A 25 8.47 1.31 6.31
CA ARG A 25 8.01 2.36 5.39
C ARG A 25 7.89 1.75 4.00
N ILE A 26 6.67 1.68 3.48
CA ILE A 26 6.31 0.90 2.30
C ILE A 26 5.84 1.86 1.19
N LEU A 27 6.46 1.76 0.02
CA LEU A 27 6.06 2.48 -1.19
C LEU A 27 5.39 1.49 -2.15
N GLY A 28 4.10 1.69 -2.42
CA GLY A 28 3.34 0.94 -3.41
C GLY A 28 3.18 1.74 -4.70
N VAL A 29 3.60 1.19 -5.83
CA VAL A 29 3.48 1.85 -7.15
C VAL A 29 2.54 1.02 -8.02
N PHE A 30 1.36 1.57 -8.28
CA PHE A 30 0.30 0.92 -9.06
C PHE A 30 -0.13 1.81 -10.22
N PRO A 31 0.67 1.90 -11.30
CA PRO A 31 0.48 2.88 -12.37
C PRO A 31 -0.60 2.45 -13.38
N PHE A 32 -1.28 1.32 -13.18
CA PHE A 32 -2.26 0.84 -14.16
C PHE A 32 -3.62 1.51 -13.93
N ALA A 33 -4.10 2.29 -14.89
CA ALA A 33 -5.34 3.06 -14.80
C ALA A 33 -6.61 2.23 -15.06
N ALA A 34 -6.67 1.03 -14.49
CA ALA A 34 -7.88 0.24 -14.43
C ALA A 34 -8.36 0.11 -12.98
N ARG A 35 -9.65 0.39 -12.77
CA ARG A 35 -10.28 0.33 -11.44
C ARG A 35 -10.11 -1.03 -10.76
N SER A 36 -10.11 -2.14 -11.49
CA SER A 36 -9.90 -3.48 -10.94
C SER A 36 -8.50 -3.66 -10.34
N HIS A 37 -7.46 -3.14 -10.99
CA HIS A 37 -6.09 -3.17 -10.48
C HIS A 37 -5.93 -2.28 -9.25
N TYR A 38 -6.60 -1.12 -9.24
CA TYR A 38 -6.62 -0.24 -8.08
C TYR A 38 -7.24 -0.91 -6.86
N ILE A 39 -8.40 -1.56 -7.00
CA ILE A 39 -9.10 -2.21 -5.87
C ILE A 39 -8.17 -3.21 -5.16
N LEU A 40 -7.45 -4.03 -5.92
CA LEU A 40 -6.50 -4.99 -5.37
C LEU A 40 -5.34 -4.31 -4.65
N GLY A 41 -4.66 -3.36 -5.32
CA GLY A 41 -3.52 -2.64 -4.74
C GLY A 41 -3.92 -1.88 -3.48
N ASN A 42 -5.04 -1.16 -3.54
CA ASN A 42 -5.59 -0.41 -2.43
C ASN A 42 -5.93 -1.29 -1.23
N ALA A 43 -6.56 -2.45 -1.43
CA ALA A 43 -6.87 -3.38 -0.35
C ALA A 43 -5.60 -3.84 0.40
N LEU A 44 -4.51 -4.12 -0.34
CA LEU A 44 -3.22 -4.48 0.24
C LEU A 44 -2.60 -3.30 1.01
N MET A 45 -2.50 -2.13 0.39
CA MET A 45 -1.87 -0.95 1.00
C MET A 45 -2.62 -0.48 2.25
N ARG A 46 -3.95 -0.55 2.23
CA ARG A 46 -4.80 -0.26 3.40
C ARG A 46 -4.56 -1.25 4.53
N GLY A 47 -4.55 -2.56 4.24
CA GLY A 47 -4.27 -3.58 5.25
C GLY A 47 -2.90 -3.40 5.91
N LEU A 48 -1.88 -2.99 5.14
CA LEU A 48 -0.55 -2.68 5.67
C LEU A 48 -0.55 -1.45 6.58
N ALA A 49 -1.25 -0.38 6.20
CA ALA A 49 -1.40 0.80 7.04
C ALA A 49 -2.17 0.47 8.33
N GLU A 50 -3.27 -0.27 8.25
CA GLU A 50 -4.05 -0.72 9.40
C GLU A 50 -3.24 -1.63 10.35
N ALA A 51 -2.26 -2.38 9.83
CA ALA A 51 -1.30 -3.14 10.61
C ALA A 51 -0.22 -2.28 11.30
N GLY A 52 -0.22 -0.96 11.09
CA GLY A 52 0.69 0.00 11.71
C GLY A 52 1.91 0.37 10.88
N HIS A 53 1.97 -0.03 9.60
CA HIS A 53 3.03 0.40 8.69
C HIS A 53 2.80 1.84 8.19
N ASP A 54 3.89 2.51 7.81
CA ASP A 54 3.84 3.80 7.10
C ASP A 54 3.82 3.53 5.61
N VAL A 55 2.72 3.88 4.97
CA VAL A 55 2.41 3.50 3.60
C VAL A 55 2.30 4.74 2.72
N THR A 56 3.01 4.75 1.60
CA THR A 56 2.75 5.68 0.49
C THR A 56 2.27 4.89 -0.73
N MET A 57 1.10 5.22 -1.25
CA MET A 57 0.55 4.63 -2.48
C MET A 57 0.62 5.65 -3.62
N ILE A 58 1.17 5.23 -4.76
CA ILE A 58 1.13 5.98 -6.00
C ILE A 58 0.17 5.25 -6.94
N SER A 59 -0.92 5.90 -7.36
CA SER A 59 -1.84 5.32 -8.33
C SER A 59 -2.65 6.37 -9.11
N PRO A 60 -3.25 6.02 -10.26
CA PRO A 60 -4.14 6.92 -11.01
C PRO A 60 -5.48 7.22 -10.33
N HIS A 61 -5.81 6.50 -9.25
CA HIS A 61 -7.09 6.63 -8.56
C HIS A 61 -6.87 7.09 -7.12
N GLU A 62 -7.78 7.94 -6.64
CA GLU A 62 -7.72 8.49 -5.28
C GLU A 62 -8.37 7.57 -4.26
N GLU A 63 -7.74 7.46 -3.09
CA GLU A 63 -8.32 6.79 -1.92
C GLU A 63 -9.35 7.69 -1.21
N LYS A 64 -10.62 7.27 -1.30
CA LYS A 64 -11.74 8.03 -0.73
C LYS A 64 -11.91 7.85 0.78
N ASN A 65 -11.43 6.74 1.33
CA ASN A 65 -11.61 6.41 2.73
C ASN A 65 -10.30 5.88 3.32
N PRO A 66 -9.33 6.77 3.57
CA PRO A 66 -8.03 6.37 4.09
C PRO A 66 -8.18 5.63 5.43
N PRO A 67 -7.30 4.66 5.70
CA PRO A 67 -7.37 3.86 6.92
C PRO A 67 -7.20 4.77 8.15
N GLN A 68 -8.07 4.56 9.15
CA GLN A 68 -8.09 5.37 10.38
C GLN A 68 -6.90 5.05 11.30
N ASN A 69 -6.39 3.83 11.19
CA ASN A 69 -5.27 3.34 11.98
C ASN A 69 -4.03 3.29 11.09
N GLY A 70 -2.93 3.89 11.57
CA GLY A 70 -1.63 3.90 10.86
C GLY A 70 -1.38 5.18 10.05
N SER A 71 -0.34 5.14 9.21
CA SER A 71 0.03 6.25 8.32
C SER A 71 -0.17 5.84 6.87
N TYR A 72 -0.98 6.60 6.14
CA TYR A 72 -1.30 6.36 4.75
C TYR A 72 -1.23 7.67 3.96
N ARG A 73 -0.37 7.70 2.95
CA ARG A 73 -0.20 8.82 2.03
C ARG A 73 -0.57 8.37 0.63
N ASP A 74 -1.53 9.06 0.03
CA ASP A 74 -1.89 8.85 -1.36
C ASP A 74 -1.21 9.88 -2.27
N VAL A 75 -0.71 9.42 -3.42
CA VAL A 75 -0.07 10.22 -4.46
C VAL A 75 -0.77 9.90 -5.77
N VAL A 76 -1.77 10.71 -6.07
CA VAL A 76 -2.63 10.51 -7.23
C VAL A 76 -1.93 10.98 -8.50
N LEU A 77 -1.87 10.12 -9.51
CA LEU A 77 -1.39 10.45 -10.85
C LEU A 77 -2.50 11.16 -11.63
N THR A 78 -2.71 12.44 -11.33
CA THR A 78 -3.72 13.29 -11.99
C THR A 78 -3.48 13.36 -13.50
N GLY A 79 -4.53 13.16 -14.31
CA GLY A 79 -4.44 13.16 -15.79
C GLY A 79 -4.04 11.82 -16.40
N PHE A 80 -3.52 10.89 -15.59
CA PHE A 80 -2.99 9.62 -16.09
C PHE A 80 -4.09 8.67 -16.58
N VAL A 81 -5.31 8.76 -16.02
CA VAL A 81 -6.44 7.95 -16.47
C VAL A 81 -6.86 8.36 -17.87
N GLU A 82 -6.88 9.65 -18.15
CA GLU A 82 -7.19 10.23 -19.45
C GLU A 82 -6.14 9.80 -20.48
N ASP A 83 -4.86 10.02 -20.18
CA ASP A 83 -3.73 9.63 -21.05
C ASP A 83 -3.74 8.13 -21.36
N PHE A 84 -4.00 7.28 -20.36
CA PHE A 84 -4.07 5.84 -20.54
C PHE A 84 -5.26 5.41 -21.40
N ASN A 85 -6.42 6.06 -21.26
CA ASN A 85 -7.57 5.78 -22.11
C ASN A 85 -7.34 6.19 -23.55
N ASP A 86 -6.66 7.31 -23.80
CA ASP A 86 -6.32 7.74 -25.14
C ASP A 86 -5.32 6.78 -25.80
N LEU A 87 -4.31 6.33 -25.05
CA LEU A 87 -3.42 5.26 -25.47
C LEU A 87 -4.20 3.99 -25.83
N LEU A 88 -5.13 3.55 -24.98
CA LEU A 88 -5.95 2.36 -25.24
C LEU A 88 -6.84 2.48 -26.48
N LYS A 89 -7.31 3.68 -26.84
CA LYS A 89 -8.07 3.89 -28.09
C LYS A 89 -7.19 3.74 -29.33
N GLU A 90 -5.93 4.14 -29.24
CA GLU A 90 -4.95 3.94 -30.32
C GLU A 90 -4.56 2.46 -30.45
N PHE A 91 -4.60 1.69 -29.35
CA PHE A 91 -4.37 0.25 -29.36
C PHE A 91 -5.58 -0.52 -29.92
N ASN A 92 -5.56 -0.76 -31.23
CA ASN A 92 -6.55 -1.60 -31.89
C ASN A 92 -6.26 -3.09 -31.64
N LEU A 93 -6.77 -3.63 -30.53
CA LEU A 93 -6.56 -5.03 -30.10
C LEU A 93 -7.04 -6.06 -31.14
N PHE A 94 -7.99 -5.67 -32.01
CA PHE A 94 -8.53 -6.54 -33.06
C PHE A 94 -7.65 -6.62 -34.30
N GLU A 95 -6.80 -5.62 -34.54
CA GLU A 95 -5.83 -5.63 -35.65
C GLU A 95 -4.44 -6.11 -35.22
N GLN A 96 -4.22 -6.28 -33.91
CA GLN A 96 -2.98 -6.80 -33.38
C GLN A 96 -2.84 -8.29 -33.71
N LYS A 97 -2.29 -8.59 -34.89
CA LYS A 97 -1.79 -9.93 -35.25
C LYS A 97 -0.90 -10.40 -34.10
N GLN A 98 -1.30 -11.48 -33.42
CA GLN A 98 -0.65 -12.07 -32.24
C GLN A 98 0.87 -11.80 -32.24
N GLN A 99 1.30 -10.74 -31.55
CA GLN A 99 2.68 -10.67 -31.11
C GLN A 99 2.72 -11.52 -29.85
N THR A 100 3.19 -12.76 -30.00
CA THR A 100 3.51 -13.62 -28.87
C THR A 100 4.39 -12.84 -27.90
N ILE A 101 3.86 -12.59 -26.71
CA ILE A 101 4.60 -12.04 -25.57
C ILE A 101 5.38 -13.20 -24.95
N PHE A 102 6.32 -13.72 -25.71
CA PHE A 102 7.39 -14.56 -25.21
C PHE A 102 8.67 -13.99 -25.81
N PHE A 103 9.55 -13.56 -24.90
CA PHE A 103 10.89 -13.10 -25.19
C PHE A 103 11.70 -14.16 -25.94
#